data_AF-Q1N349-F1
#
_entry.id   AF-Q1N349-F1
#
_cell.length_a   1.000
_cell.length_b   1.000
_cell.length_c   1.000
_cell.angle_alpha   90.00
_cell.angle_beta   90.00
_cell.angle_gamma   90.00
#
_symmetry.space_group_name_H-M   'P 1'
#
loop_
_entity.id
_entity.type
_entity.pdbx_description
1 polymer ?
#
loop_
_entity_poly.entity_id
_entity_poly.type
_entity_poly.pdbx_seq_one_letter_code
_entity_poly.pdbx_strand_id
1 'polypeptide(L)'
;MSAKKDQTELPKYMTLDATTQFELAQSIDEVLARAEKATQLSDEQACLNLWLQQIVDHFQDEFAIELDEATFSPDFDAFKNRVAEVISTCRQEQSKHGMQDVKVRIRACLEHSYQGALDLMQIQNLWRFDLQRQMQERQEALLHEVDSSL
;
A
#
# COMPACT_ATOMS: atom_id res chain seq x y z
N MET A 1 15.40 32.09 56.83
CA MET A 1 14.99 30.79 56.26
C MET A 1 14.59 31.03 54.81
N SER A 2 15.46 30.74 53.86
CA SER A 2 15.16 30.86 52.42
C SER A 2 14.90 29.48 51.85
N ALA A 3 13.68 29.23 51.36
CA ALA A 3 13.32 27.98 50.72
C ALA A 3 12.83 28.24 49.28
N LYS A 4 13.67 27.76 48.35
CA LYS A 4 13.39 27.16 47.04
C LYS A 4 12.45 27.89 46.08
N LYS A 5 13.05 28.51 45.04
CA LYS A 5 12.40 28.78 43.76
C LYS A 5 12.20 27.45 43.03
N ASP A 6 10.96 27.10 42.70
CA ASP A 6 10.64 26.05 41.73
C ASP A 6 11.22 26.45 40.36
N GLN A 7 12.33 25.83 39.99
CA GLN A 7 12.80 25.83 38.61
C GLN A 7 11.85 24.94 37.83
N THR A 8 10.90 25.56 37.14
CA THR A 8 10.13 24.91 36.08
C THR A 8 11.15 24.54 35.00
N GLU A 9 11.53 23.27 34.95
CA GLU A 9 12.46 22.75 33.95
C GLU A 9 11.86 23.01 32.56
N LEU A 10 12.43 23.99 31.86
CA LEU A 10 12.09 24.26 30.46
C LEU A 10 12.26 22.96 29.66
N PRO A 11 11.33 22.63 28.76
CA PRO A 11 11.46 21.44 27.92
C PRO A 11 12.83 21.42 27.22
N LYS A 12 13.50 20.27 27.19
CA LYS A 12 14.89 20.12 26.69
C LYS A 12 15.13 20.77 25.31
N TYR A 13 14.12 20.83 24.44
CA TYR A 13 14.24 21.48 23.14
C TYR A 13 14.40 23.01 23.21
N MET A 14 13.91 23.68 24.26
CA MET A 14 14.11 25.11 24.50
C MET A 14 15.51 25.46 25.02
N THR A 15 16.28 24.45 25.44
CA THR A 15 17.69 24.62 25.85
C THR A 15 18.69 24.39 24.71
N LEU A 16 18.20 24.05 23.50
CA LEU A 16 19.02 23.87 22.31
C LEU A 16 19.33 25.22 21.66
N ASP A 17 20.45 25.30 20.93
CA ASP A 17 20.81 26.51 20.19
C ASP A 17 19.72 26.86 19.15
N ALA A 18 19.55 28.14 18.83
CA ALA A 18 18.45 28.64 18.00
C ALA A 18 18.41 27.96 16.62
N THR A 19 19.58 27.63 16.07
CA THR A 19 19.75 26.89 14.82
C THR A 19 19.17 25.48 14.92
N THR A 20 19.44 24.77 16.02
CA THR A 20 18.95 23.40 16.25
C THR A 20 17.44 23.39 16.54
N GLN A 21 16.91 24.42 17.19
CA GLN A 21 15.45 24.58 17.37
C GLN A 21 14.74 24.81 16.02
N PHE A 22 15.35 25.58 15.13
CA PHE A 22 14.84 25.82 13.78
C PHE A 22 14.88 24.55 12.92
N GLU A 23 15.98 23.80 12.94
CA GLU A 23 16.09 22.51 12.24
C GLU A 23 15.09 21.47 12.77
N LEU A 24 14.88 21.43 14.08
CA LEU A 24 13.84 20.58 14.69
C LEU A 24 12.43 21.01 14.27
N ALA A 25 12.12 22.31 14.28
CA ALA A 25 10.83 22.81 13.85
C ALA A 25 10.58 22.51 12.36
N GLN A 26 11.59 22.73 11.51
CA GLN A 26 11.53 22.39 10.09
C GLN A 26 11.34 20.89 9.86
N SER A 27 12.06 20.04 10.61
CA SER A 27 11.87 18.59 10.56
C SER A 27 10.48 18.15 11.03
N ILE A 28 9.90 18.83 12.01
CA ILE A 28 8.55 18.55 12.51
C ILE A 28 7.51 18.98 11.48
N ASP A 29 7.66 20.16 10.87
CA ASP A 29 6.77 20.66 9.83
C ASP A 29 6.85 19.81 8.55
N GLU A 30 8.02 19.29 8.20
CA GLU A 30 8.19 18.34 7.08
C GLU A 30 7.54 16.98 7.36
N VAL A 31 7.61 16.49 8.60
CA VAL A 31 6.95 15.25 9.04
C VAL A 31 5.44 15.44 9.10
N LEU A 32 4.96 16.59 9.59
CA LEU A 32 3.54 16.96 9.60
C LEU A 32 2.99 17.15 8.20
N ALA A 33 3.71 17.83 7.30
CA ALA A 33 3.30 17.97 5.91
C ALA A 33 3.28 16.62 5.19
N ARG A 34 4.19 15.69 5.52
CA ARG A 34 4.13 14.30 5.02
C ARG A 34 2.94 13.53 5.59
N ALA A 35 2.63 13.69 6.88
CA ALA A 35 1.46 13.10 7.52
C ALA A 35 0.15 13.66 6.94
N GLU A 36 0.05 14.98 6.76
CA GLU A 36 -1.09 15.68 6.17
C GLU A 36 -1.29 15.30 4.70
N LYS A 37 -0.20 15.15 3.93
CA LYS A 37 -0.25 14.65 2.55
C LYS A 37 -0.66 13.17 2.48
N ALA A 38 -0.31 12.37 3.49
CA ALA A 38 -0.83 11.01 3.68
C ALA A 38 -2.32 11.00 4.11
N THR A 39 -2.81 12.09 4.71
CA THR A 39 -4.23 12.22 5.13
C THR A 39 -5.17 12.61 3.97
N GLN A 40 -4.64 12.99 2.80
CA GLN A 40 -5.45 13.38 1.63
C GLN A 40 -5.84 12.21 0.72
N LEU A 41 -5.19 11.06 0.84
CA LEU A 41 -5.69 9.78 0.34
C LEU A 41 -6.32 9.06 1.53
N SER A 42 -7.54 8.53 1.40
CA SER A 42 -8.11 7.65 2.44
C SER A 42 -7.13 6.50 2.67
N ASP A 43 -6.88 6.09 3.93
CA ASP A 43 -6.03 4.93 4.26
C ASP A 43 -6.39 3.70 3.39
N GLU A 44 -7.67 3.55 3.06
CA GLU A 44 -8.18 2.52 2.15
C GLU A 44 -7.60 2.63 0.73
N GLN A 45 -7.50 3.84 0.19
CA GLN A 45 -6.92 4.09 -1.13
C GLN A 45 -5.44 3.80 -1.15
N ALA A 46 -4.73 4.16 -0.07
CA ALA A 46 -3.32 3.79 0.07
C ALA A 46 -3.14 2.27 0.09
N CYS A 47 -4.00 1.54 0.80
CA CYS A 47 -3.97 0.07 0.84
C CYS A 47 -4.28 -0.56 -0.52
N LEU A 48 -5.29 -0.05 -1.25
CA LEU A 48 -5.62 -0.51 -2.60
C LEU A 48 -4.47 -0.27 -3.58
N ASN A 49 -3.80 0.90 -3.49
CA ASN A 49 -2.66 1.23 -4.32
C ASN A 49 -1.48 0.29 -4.06
N LEU A 50 -1.15 0.03 -2.78
CA LEU A 50 -0.10 -0.93 -2.42
C LEU A 50 -0.41 -2.31 -2.98
N TRP A 51 -1.66 -2.74 -2.87
CA TRP A 51 -2.07 -4.04 -3.38
C TRP A 51 -1.98 -4.12 -4.90
N LEU A 52 -2.40 -3.08 -5.62
CA LEU A 52 -2.29 -3.03 -7.07
C LEU A 52 -0.83 -3.04 -7.52
N GLN A 53 0.05 -2.29 -6.85
CA GLN A 53 1.48 -2.29 -7.15
C GLN A 53 2.06 -3.70 -7.02
N GLN A 54 1.75 -4.40 -5.92
CA GLN A 54 2.19 -5.79 -5.74
C GLN A 54 1.63 -6.74 -6.81
N ILE A 55 0.39 -6.52 -7.27
CA ILE A 55 -0.18 -7.29 -8.39
C ILE A 55 0.61 -7.02 -9.66
N VAL A 56 0.87 -5.75 -9.99
CA VAL A 56 1.63 -5.39 -11.18
C VAL A 56 3.02 -6.02 -11.13
N ASP A 57 3.77 -5.82 -10.04
CA ASP A 57 5.12 -6.35 -9.86
C ASP A 57 5.18 -7.87 -10.09
N HIS A 58 4.35 -8.64 -9.38
CA HIS A 58 4.35 -10.10 -9.51
C HIS A 58 3.89 -10.58 -10.89
N PHE A 59 2.95 -9.89 -11.53
CA PHE A 59 2.50 -10.27 -12.87
C PHE A 59 3.54 -9.92 -13.95
N GLN A 60 4.24 -8.79 -13.82
CA GLN A 60 5.37 -8.46 -14.68
C GLN A 60 6.49 -9.50 -14.53
N ASP A 61 6.81 -9.91 -13.30
CA ASP A 61 7.84 -10.92 -13.03
C ASP A 61 7.45 -12.31 -13.56
N GLU A 62 6.22 -12.76 -13.32
CA GLU A 62 5.77 -14.12 -13.66
C GLU A 62 5.48 -14.30 -15.16
N PHE A 63 4.96 -13.25 -15.82
CA PHE A 63 4.55 -13.31 -17.23
C PHE A 63 5.47 -12.52 -18.17
N ALA A 64 6.50 -11.84 -17.67
CA ALA A 64 7.44 -11.02 -18.44
C ALA A 64 6.72 -9.98 -19.33
N ILE A 65 5.65 -9.39 -18.80
CA ILE A 65 4.84 -8.37 -19.47
C ILE A 65 5.17 -6.98 -18.93
N GLU A 66 5.16 -5.97 -19.79
CA GLU A 66 5.27 -4.57 -19.35
C GLU A 66 3.85 -4.03 -19.08
N LEU A 67 3.57 -3.71 -17.82
CA LEU A 67 2.31 -3.14 -17.39
C LEU A 67 2.55 -1.72 -16.88
N ASP A 68 1.75 -0.77 -17.35
CA ASP A 68 1.89 0.61 -16.87
C ASP A 68 1.50 0.72 -15.39
N GLU A 69 2.41 1.27 -14.57
CA GLU A 69 2.20 1.66 -13.18
C GLU A 69 1.38 2.96 -13.11
N ALA A 70 0.23 3.00 -13.79
CA ALA A 70 -0.62 4.17 -13.78
C ALA A 70 -1.12 4.46 -12.35
N THR A 71 -0.98 5.71 -11.91
CA THR A 71 -1.49 6.16 -10.60
C THR A 71 -3.00 5.94 -10.55
N PHE A 72 -3.42 5.15 -9.58
CA PHE A 72 -4.74 4.55 -9.57
C PHE A 72 -5.82 5.52 -9.04
N SER A 73 -7.04 5.38 -9.59
CA SER A 73 -8.24 6.10 -9.13
C SER A 73 -8.70 5.52 -7.79
N PRO A 74 -9.16 6.29 -6.81
CA PRO A 74 -9.42 5.82 -5.44
C PRO A 74 -10.52 4.75 -5.22
N ASP A 75 -11.03 4.12 -6.28
CA ASP A 75 -12.24 3.29 -6.27
C ASP A 75 -11.93 1.79 -6.45
N PHE A 76 -12.62 0.92 -5.72
CA PHE A 76 -12.44 -0.52 -5.84
C PHE A 76 -12.91 -1.07 -7.19
N ASP A 77 -13.93 -0.46 -7.81
CA ASP A 77 -14.39 -0.88 -9.13
C ASP A 77 -13.33 -0.62 -10.21
N ALA A 78 -12.63 0.51 -10.12
CA ALA A 78 -11.48 0.76 -10.97
C ALA A 78 -10.36 -0.28 -10.72
N PHE A 79 -10.23 -0.79 -9.49
CA PHE A 79 -9.14 -1.68 -9.10
C PHE A 79 -9.40 -3.04 -9.73
N LYS A 80 -10.63 -3.52 -9.60
CA LYS A 80 -11.11 -4.71 -10.28
C LYS A 80 -10.92 -4.63 -11.79
N ASN A 81 -11.31 -3.52 -12.41
CA ASN A 81 -11.14 -3.34 -13.86
C ASN A 81 -9.66 -3.42 -14.25
N ARG A 82 -8.77 -2.81 -13.47
CA ARG A 82 -7.33 -2.86 -13.74
C ARG A 82 -6.76 -4.26 -13.56
N VAL A 83 -7.15 -4.99 -12.51
CA VAL A 83 -6.73 -6.39 -12.33
C VAL A 83 -7.26 -7.27 -13.48
N ALA A 84 -8.50 -7.04 -13.93
CA ALA A 84 -9.07 -7.75 -15.07
C ALA A 84 -8.30 -7.46 -16.38
N GLU A 85 -7.87 -6.23 -16.61
CA GLU A 85 -7.00 -5.87 -17.74
C GLU A 85 -5.66 -6.61 -17.67
N VAL A 86 -5.01 -6.62 -16.50
CA VAL A 86 -3.73 -7.32 -16.27
C VAL A 86 -3.88 -8.82 -16.57
N ILE A 87 -4.93 -9.44 -16.04
CA ILE A 87 -5.25 -10.85 -16.29
C ILE A 87 -5.52 -11.09 -17.78
N SER A 88 -6.26 -10.22 -18.45
CA SER A 88 -6.56 -10.33 -19.88
C SER A 88 -5.30 -10.27 -20.74
N THR A 89 -4.37 -9.35 -20.44
CA THR A 89 -3.07 -9.27 -21.11
C THR A 89 -2.27 -10.56 -20.92
N CYS A 90 -2.27 -11.14 -19.72
CA CYS A 90 -1.62 -12.43 -19.47
C CYS A 90 -2.27 -13.60 -20.22
N ARG A 91 -3.60 -13.56 -20.42
CA ARG A 91 -4.28 -14.56 -21.24
C ARG A 91 -3.85 -14.51 -22.70
N GLN A 92 -3.48 -13.36 -23.25
CA GLN A 92 -3.04 -13.28 -24.64
C GLN A 92 -1.70 -14.01 -24.86
N GLU A 93 -0.88 -14.12 -23.82
CA GLU A 93 0.34 -14.95 -23.82
C GLU A 93 0.06 -16.46 -23.62
N GLN A 94 -1.20 -16.91 -23.58
CA GLN A 94 -1.63 -18.32 -23.46
C GLN A 94 -1.07 -19.27 -24.52
N SER A 95 -0.47 -18.77 -25.60
CA SER A 95 0.04 -19.60 -26.70
C SER A 95 1.09 -20.63 -26.28
N LYS A 96 1.65 -20.54 -25.06
CA LYS A 96 2.72 -21.42 -24.55
C LYS A 96 2.32 -22.39 -23.42
N HIS A 97 1.23 -22.14 -22.68
CA HIS A 97 0.86 -22.93 -21.50
C HIS A 97 -0.66 -23.24 -21.48
N GLY A 98 -1.03 -24.43 -21.00
CA GLY A 98 -2.43 -24.84 -20.90
C GLY A 98 -3.25 -23.90 -20.01
N MET A 99 -4.53 -23.74 -20.33
CA MET A 99 -5.45 -22.82 -19.64
C MET A 99 -5.51 -23.04 -18.11
N GLN A 100 -5.39 -24.29 -17.67
CA GLN A 100 -5.37 -24.66 -16.26
C GLN A 100 -4.08 -24.20 -15.55
N ASP A 101 -2.93 -24.30 -16.21
CA ASP A 101 -1.65 -23.86 -15.65
C ASP A 101 -1.63 -22.34 -15.49
N VAL A 102 -2.17 -21.61 -16.47
CA VAL A 102 -2.31 -20.15 -16.41
C VAL A 102 -3.21 -19.74 -15.25
N LYS A 103 -4.31 -20.44 -15.01
CA LYS A 103 -5.23 -20.18 -13.88
C LYS A 103 -4.54 -20.36 -12.53
N VAL A 104 -3.77 -21.45 -12.36
CA VAL A 104 -3.00 -21.70 -11.13
C VAL A 104 -1.94 -20.61 -10.90
N ARG A 105 -1.24 -20.18 -11.96
CA ARG A 105 -0.23 -19.11 -11.87
C ARG A 105 -0.83 -17.77 -11.51
N ILE A 106 -1.96 -17.40 -12.14
CA ILE A 106 -2.71 -16.17 -11.83
C ILE A 106 -3.14 -16.17 -10.36
N ARG A 107 -3.69 -17.28 -9.87
CA ARG A 107 -4.09 -17.43 -8.47
C ARG A 107 -2.91 -17.23 -7.52
N ALA A 108 -1.80 -17.92 -7.76
CA ALA A 108 -0.60 -17.80 -6.95
C ALA A 108 -0.07 -16.36 -6.93
N CYS A 109 -0.07 -15.66 -8.08
CA CYS A 109 0.34 -14.27 -8.14
C CYS A 109 -0.55 -13.37 -7.28
N LEU A 110 -1.88 -13.54 -7.35
CA LEU A 110 -2.82 -12.74 -6.56
C LEU A 110 -2.66 -13.00 -5.06
N GLU A 111 -2.47 -14.25 -4.66
CA GLU A 111 -2.24 -14.63 -3.25
C GLU A 111 -0.91 -14.06 -2.73
N HIS A 112 0.18 -14.16 -3.48
CA HIS A 112 1.47 -13.57 -3.12
C HIS A 112 1.41 -12.04 -3.08
N SER A 113 0.71 -11.41 -4.04
CA SER A 113 0.54 -9.95 -4.09
C SER A 113 -0.23 -9.43 -2.90
N TYR A 114 -1.28 -10.15 -2.49
CA TYR A 114 -2.03 -9.82 -1.28
C TYR A 114 -1.15 -9.90 -0.04
N GLN A 115 -0.34 -10.96 0.10
CA GLN A 115 0.58 -11.08 1.24
C GLN A 115 1.63 -9.96 1.24
N GLY A 116 2.24 -9.66 0.10
CA GLY A 116 3.18 -8.55 -0.03
C GLY A 116 2.56 -7.20 0.32
N ALA A 117 1.30 -6.98 -0.07
CA ALA A 117 0.56 -5.77 0.28
C ALA A 117 0.34 -5.65 1.80
N LEU A 118 0.00 -6.74 2.48
CA LEU A 118 -0.14 -6.75 3.94
C LEU A 118 1.17 -6.43 4.66
N ASP A 119 2.29 -6.99 4.18
CA ASP A 119 3.60 -6.72 4.76
C ASP A 119 3.99 -5.25 4.57
N LEU A 120 3.73 -4.68 3.38
CA LEU A 120 3.95 -3.25 3.10
C LEU A 120 3.05 -2.35 3.95
N MET A 121 1.78 -2.72 4.16
CA MET A 121 0.88 -1.99 5.05
C MET A 121 1.42 -1.93 6.48
N GLN A 122 1.99 -3.03 6.98
CA GLN A 122 2.60 -3.07 8.32
C GLN A 122 3.84 -2.17 8.39
N ILE A 123 4.71 -2.23 7.38
CA ILE A 123 5.93 -1.41 7.31
C ILE A 123 5.60 0.08 7.23
N GLN A 124 4.55 0.45 6.50
CA GLN A 124 4.14 1.85 6.30
C GLN A 124 3.23 2.40 7.41
N ASN A 125 2.98 1.63 8.48
CA ASN A 125 2.02 1.96 9.54
C ASN A 125 0.60 2.28 9.03
N LEU A 126 0.21 1.71 7.89
CA LEU A 126 -1.15 1.77 7.34
C LEU A 126 -2.03 0.61 7.82
N TRP A 127 -1.41 -0.42 8.39
CA TRP A 127 -2.11 -1.62 8.81
C TRP A 127 -3.13 -1.33 9.91
N ARG A 128 -4.38 -1.72 9.64
CA ARG A 128 -5.46 -1.76 10.60
C ARG A 128 -6.30 -3.00 10.36
N PHE A 129 -6.84 -3.57 11.43
CA PHE A 129 -7.65 -4.79 11.35
C PHE A 129 -8.88 -4.62 10.43
N ASP A 130 -9.53 -3.47 10.47
CA ASP A 130 -10.70 -3.18 9.62
C ASP A 130 -10.35 -3.08 8.14
N LEU A 131 -9.17 -2.56 7.80
CA LEU A 131 -8.68 -2.49 6.41
C LEU A 131 -8.25 -3.87 5.91
N GLN A 132 -7.49 -4.62 6.71
CA GLN A 132 -7.12 -5.99 6.37
C GLN A 132 -8.36 -6.85 6.12
N ARG A 133 -9.38 -6.75 6.99
CA ARG A 133 -10.61 -7.52 6.82
C ARG A 133 -11.32 -7.18 5.50
N GLN A 134 -11.44 -5.90 5.16
CA GLN A 134 -12.04 -5.48 3.90
C GLN A 134 -11.24 -5.97 2.69
N MET A 135 -9.91 -5.90 2.75
CA MET A 135 -9.06 -6.43 1.69
C MET A 135 -9.18 -7.95 1.56
N GLN A 136 -9.30 -8.67 2.68
CA GLN A 136 -9.52 -10.12 2.66
C GLN A 136 -10.84 -10.48 1.98
N GLU A 137 -11.94 -9.83 2.35
CA GLU A 137 -13.26 -10.04 1.72
C GLU A 137 -13.21 -9.73 0.21
N ARG A 138 -12.46 -8.70 -0.18
CA ARG A 138 -12.22 -8.34 -1.60
C ARG A 138 -11.36 -9.36 -2.34
N GLN A 139 -10.30 -9.89 -1.71
CA GLN A 139 -9.43 -10.92 -2.25
C GLN A 139 -10.21 -12.22 -2.49
N GLU A 140 -11.04 -12.64 -1.53
CA GLU A 140 -11.90 -13.82 -1.67
C GLU A 140 -12.86 -13.67 -2.85
N ALA A 141 -13.49 -12.49 -3.01
CA ALA A 141 -14.36 -12.20 -4.15
C ALA A 141 -13.62 -12.25 -5.49
N LEU A 142 -12.40 -11.69 -5.54
CA LEU A 142 -11.59 -11.64 -6.75
C LEU A 142 -11.07 -13.04 -7.14
N LEU A 143 -10.63 -13.84 -6.19
CA LEU A 143 -10.24 -15.24 -6.43
C LEU A 143 -11.40 -16.07 -6.95
N HIS A 144 -12.61 -15.89 -6.39
CA HIS A 144 -13.80 -16.58 -6.87
C HIS A 144 -14.16 -16.17 -8.32
N GLU A 145 -13.97 -14.90 -8.67
CA GLU A 145 -14.21 -14.40 -10.03
C GLU A 145 -13.20 -14.97 -11.05
N VAL A 146 -11.93 -15.11 -10.65
CA VAL A 146 -10.91 -15.82 -11.43
C VAL A 146 -11.27 -17.30 -11.57
N ASP A 147 -11.81 -17.91 -10.51
CA ASP A 147 -12.24 -19.31 -10.54
C ASP A 147 -13.47 -19.55 -11.42
N SER A 148 -14.36 -18.57 -11.57
CA SER A 148 -15.58 -18.68 -12.39
C SER A 148 -15.42 -18.19 -13.83
N SER A 149 -14.48 -17.28 -14.11
CA SER A 149 -14.29 -16.63 -15.41
C SER A 149 -13.17 -17.25 -16.28
N LEU A 150 -12.48 -18.27 -15.76
CA LEU A 150 -11.47 -19.11 -16.42
C LEU A 150 -11.91 -20.57 -16.33
#